data_AF-A0A1E3WKN6-F1
#
_entry.id   AF-A0A1E3WKN6-F1
#
_cell.length_a   1.000
_cell.length_b   1.000
_cell.length_c   1.000
_cell.angle_alpha   90.00
_cell.angle_beta   90.00
_cell.angle_gamma   90.00
#
_symmetry.space_group_name_H-M   'P 1'
#
loop_
_entity.id
_entity.type
_entity.pdbx_description
1 polymer ?
#
loop_
_entity_poly.entity_id
_entity_poly.type
_entity_poly.pdbx_seq_one_letter_code
_entity_poly.pdbx_strand_id
1 'polypeptide(L)'
;MKIVAVTQDQLILIDGVAAQINEIGGFFMQRGEWAVHFDTELGIGHIEYLDVRSNQSLTLALFEQHYAWLIDKHAEYQRWLEAQEVEEEPEQPDQISEQVVS
;
A
#
# COMPACT_ATOMS: atom_id res chain seq x y z
N MET A 1 -13.97 -5.71 -2.40
CA MET A 1 -12.57 -5.23 -2.28
C MET A 1 -11.62 -6.40 -2.51
N LYS A 2 -10.66 -6.23 -3.43
CA LYS A 2 -9.65 -7.21 -3.80
C LYS A 2 -8.28 -6.75 -3.32
N ILE A 3 -7.62 -7.61 -2.57
CA ILE A 3 -6.34 -7.33 -1.93
C ILE A 3 -5.30 -8.27 -2.51
N VAL A 4 -4.18 -7.71 -2.95
CA VAL A 4 -2.98 -8.46 -3.34
C VAL A 4 -1.79 -7.85 -2.62
N ALA A 5 -1.04 -8.64 -1.87
CA ALA A 5 0.22 -8.21 -1.27
C ALA A 5 1.35 -9.12 -1.74
N VAL A 6 2.42 -8.52 -2.27
CA VAL A 6 3.58 -9.25 -2.79
C VAL A 6 4.80 -8.85 -1.97
N THR A 7 5.33 -9.80 -1.20
CA THR A 7 6.39 -9.55 -0.22
C THR A 7 7.69 -9.13 -0.89
N GLN A 8 8.11 -9.77 -1.98
CA GLN A 8 9.39 -9.46 -2.61
C GLN A 8 9.38 -8.08 -3.27
N ASP A 9 8.26 -7.72 -3.90
CA ASP A 9 8.09 -6.45 -4.59
C ASP A 9 7.75 -5.31 -3.62
N GLN A 10 7.52 -5.63 -2.34
CA GLN A 10 7.11 -4.67 -1.30
C GLN A 10 5.87 -3.87 -1.74
N LEU A 11 4.95 -4.56 -2.41
CA LEU A 11 3.79 -3.98 -3.08
C LEU A 11 2.50 -4.47 -2.43
N ILE A 12 1.58 -3.55 -2.17
CA ILE A 12 0.20 -3.87 -1.81
C ILE A 12 -0.73 -3.21 -2.83
N LEU A 13 -1.64 -4.00 -3.41
CA LEU A 13 -2.71 -3.56 -4.29
C LEU A 13 -4.05 -3.74 -3.58
N ILE A 14 -4.85 -2.68 -3.51
CA ILE A 14 -6.24 -2.75 -3.05
C ILE A 14 -7.14 -2.17 -4.13
N ASP A 15 -8.04 -2.99 -4.67
CA ASP A 15 -8.94 -2.65 -5.78
C ASP A 15 -8.22 -2.00 -6.98
N GLY A 16 -6.98 -2.45 -7.23
CA GLY A 16 -6.13 -1.96 -8.32
C GLY A 16 -5.29 -0.72 -7.96
N VAL A 17 -5.50 -0.12 -6.80
CA VAL A 17 -4.68 1.00 -6.31
C VAL A 17 -3.41 0.47 -5.68
N ALA A 18 -2.27 0.82 -6.27
CA ALA A 18 -0.96 0.39 -5.82
C ALA A 18 -0.42 1.21 -4.66
N ALA A 19 0.26 0.53 -3.74
CA ALA A 19 1.04 1.12 -2.68
C ALA A 19 2.45 0.51 -2.67
N GLN A 20 3.45 1.34 -3.00
CA GLN A 20 4.87 0.98 -3.02
C GLN A 20 5.44 1.10 -1.60
N ILE A 21 5.25 0.05 -0.79
CA ILE A 21 5.49 0.12 0.65
C ILE A 21 6.97 0.29 0.98
N ASN A 22 7.88 -0.06 0.07
CA ASN A 22 9.32 0.20 0.21
C ASN A 22 9.64 1.70 0.42
N GLU A 23 8.81 2.61 -0.06
CA GLU A 23 8.98 4.06 0.14
C GLU A 23 8.68 4.49 1.58
N ILE A 24 7.88 3.72 2.32
CA ILE A 24 7.53 3.94 3.73
C ILE A 24 8.13 2.89 4.68
N GLY A 25 9.28 2.32 4.29
CA GLY A 25 10.06 1.39 5.13
C GLY A 25 9.77 -0.10 4.95
N GLY A 26 8.82 -0.46 4.08
CA GLY A 26 8.53 -1.85 3.70
C GLY A 26 7.60 -2.60 4.67
N PHE A 27 7.38 -3.88 4.37
CA PHE A 27 6.67 -4.84 5.21
C PHE A 27 7.30 -6.23 5.12
N PHE A 28 6.99 -7.06 6.13
CA PHE A 28 7.45 -8.45 6.19
C PHE A 28 6.29 -9.38 6.50
N MET A 29 6.19 -10.47 5.73
CA MET A 29 5.24 -11.55 5.98
C MET A 29 5.85 -12.58 6.92
N GLN A 30 5.15 -12.87 8.03
CA GLN A 30 5.73 -13.56 9.19
C GLN A 30 6.02 -15.06 8.98
N ARG A 31 5.45 -15.69 7.94
CA ARG A 31 5.44 -17.15 7.76
C ARG A 31 6.02 -17.57 6.41
N GLY A 32 6.80 -16.69 5.77
CA GLY A 32 7.44 -16.96 4.48
C GLY A 32 6.46 -16.91 3.31
N GLU A 33 5.37 -16.16 3.44
CA GLU A 33 4.44 -15.87 2.36
C GLU A 33 5.14 -15.04 1.28
N TRP A 34 5.11 -15.53 0.05
CA TRP A 34 5.48 -14.77 -1.13
C TRP A 34 4.39 -13.76 -1.46
N ALA A 35 3.14 -14.24 -1.56
CA ALA A 35 2.02 -13.40 -1.93
C ALA A 35 0.75 -13.80 -1.16
N VAL A 36 -0.10 -12.82 -0.91
CA VAL A 36 -1.44 -13.01 -0.35
C VAL A 36 -2.44 -12.38 -1.29
N HIS A 37 -3.40 -13.17 -1.76
CA HIS A 37 -4.53 -12.73 -2.58
C HIS A 37 -5.82 -12.96 -1.79
N PHE A 38 -6.68 -11.95 -1.70
CA PHE A 38 -7.94 -12.08 -0.98
C PHE A 38 -9.04 -11.23 -1.60
N ASP A 39 -10.23 -11.81 -1.77
CA ASP A 39 -11.44 -11.12 -2.19
C ASP A 39 -12.41 -11.07 -1.01
N THR A 40 -12.63 -9.87 -0.47
CA THR A 40 -13.48 -9.68 0.71
C THR A 40 -14.96 -9.90 0.41
N GLU A 41 -15.40 -9.71 -0.83
CA GLU A 41 -16.81 -9.89 -1.23
C GLU A 41 -17.16 -11.37 -1.29
N LEU A 42 -16.23 -12.18 -1.81
CA LEU A 42 -16.40 -13.62 -1.89
C LEU A 42 -15.95 -14.34 -0.60
N GLY A 43 -15.18 -13.68 0.25
CA GLY A 43 -14.64 -14.25 1.50
C GLY A 43 -13.59 -15.34 1.28
N ILE A 44 -12.96 -15.35 0.11
CA ILE A 44 -12.01 -16.38 -0.32
C ILE A 44 -10.72 -15.76 -0.89
N GLY A 45 -9.64 -16.50 -0.75
CA GLY A 45 -8.34 -16.12 -1.28
C GLY A 45 -7.35 -17.26 -1.26
N HIS A 46 -6.07 -16.94 -1.43
CA HIS A 46 -4.98 -17.88 -1.30
C HIS A 46 -3.68 -17.20 -0.85
N ILE A 47 -2.80 -18.01 -0.27
CA ILE A 47 -1.44 -17.67 0.10
C ILE A 47 -0.50 -18.45 -0.80
N GLU A 48 0.50 -17.78 -1.34
CA GLU A 48 1.64 -18.37 -2.01
C GLU A 48 2.87 -18.27 -1.09
N TYR A 49 3.72 -19.29 -1.09
CA TYR A 49 4.87 -19.37 -0.19
C TYR A 49 6.19 -19.31 -0.98
N LEU A 50 7.24 -18.81 -0.34
CA LEU A 50 8.59 -18.74 -0.91
C LEU A 50 9.33 -20.09 -0.94
N ASP A 51 8.79 -21.11 -0.27
CA ASP A 51 9.38 -22.44 -0.16
C ASP A 51 8.54 -23.50 -0.89
N VAL A 52 8.82 -24.78 -0.63
CA VAL A 52 8.18 -25.91 -1.31
C VAL A 52 6.73 -26.18 -0.88
N ARG A 53 6.15 -25.37 0.02
CA ARG A 53 4.75 -25.53 0.43
C ARG A 53 3.81 -25.21 -0.74
N SER A 54 2.77 -26.01 -0.88
CA SER A 54 1.68 -25.72 -1.81
C SER A 54 0.93 -24.45 -1.41
N ASN A 55 0.38 -23.76 -2.41
CA ASN A 55 -0.52 -22.63 -2.20
C ASN A 55 -1.69 -23.06 -1.30
N GLN A 56 -2.03 -22.20 -0.33
CA GLN A 56 -3.03 -22.50 0.68
C GLN A 56 -4.26 -21.62 0.48
N SER A 57 -5.46 -22.22 0.46
CA SER A 57 -6.71 -21.45 0.49
C SER A 57 -6.81 -20.59 1.74
N LEU A 58 -7.23 -19.35 1.56
CA LEU A 58 -7.44 -18.38 2.63
C LEU A 58 -8.92 -18.11 2.79
N THR A 59 -9.44 -18.29 4.01
CA THR A 59 -10.82 -17.93 4.36
C THR A 59 -10.86 -16.53 4.96
N LEU A 60 -12.04 -15.91 5.02
CA LEU A 60 -12.22 -14.63 5.69
C LEU A 60 -11.67 -14.60 7.13
N ALA A 61 -12.01 -15.60 7.94
CA ALA A 61 -11.55 -15.64 9.34
C ALA A 61 -10.00 -15.70 9.44
N LEU A 62 -9.34 -16.47 8.56
CA LEU A 62 -7.88 -16.54 8.54
C LEU A 62 -7.26 -15.24 8.00
N PHE A 63 -7.90 -14.61 7.02
CA PHE A 63 -7.48 -13.30 6.51
C PHE A 63 -7.55 -12.24 7.62
N GLU A 64 -8.68 -12.13 8.29
CA GLU A 64 -8.88 -11.15 9.37
C GLU A 64 -7.87 -11.37 10.51
N GLN A 65 -7.60 -12.62 10.85
CA GLN A 65 -6.68 -12.96 11.93
C GLN A 65 -5.20 -12.67 11.60
N HIS A 66 -4.78 -12.77 10.34
CA HIS A 66 -3.36 -12.79 9.99
C HIS A 66 -2.92 -11.69 9.01
N TYR A 67 -3.84 -11.11 8.23
CA TYR A 67 -3.52 -10.29 7.07
C TYR A 67 -4.35 -8.99 6.97
N ALA A 68 -5.33 -8.75 7.84
CA ALA A 68 -6.11 -7.50 7.83
C ALA A 68 -5.24 -6.24 7.95
N TRP A 69 -4.09 -6.33 8.62
CA TRP A 69 -3.11 -5.24 8.75
C TRP A 69 -2.55 -4.74 7.42
N LEU A 70 -2.65 -5.52 6.33
CA LEU A 70 -2.26 -5.08 4.99
C LEU A 70 -3.08 -3.89 4.51
N ILE A 71 -4.35 -3.80 4.94
CA ILE A 71 -5.24 -2.67 4.65
C ILE A 71 -4.71 -1.40 5.34
N ASP A 72 -4.34 -1.52 6.61
CA ASP A 72 -3.78 -0.39 7.38
C ASP A 72 -2.44 0.07 6.80
N LYS A 73 -1.60 -0.87 6.36
CA LYS A 73 -0.30 -0.55 5.75
C LYS A 73 -0.46 0.13 4.38
N HIS A 74 -1.45 -0.28 3.58
CA HIS A 74 -1.81 0.43 2.35
C HIS A 74 -2.30 1.85 2.64
N ALA A 75 -3.19 2.02 3.63
CA ALA A 75 -3.70 3.33 4.03
C ALA A 75 -2.61 4.25 4.64
N GLU A 76 -1.59 3.69 5.29
CA GLU A 76 -0.40 4.43 5.72
C GLU A 76 0.34 5.04 4.52
N TYR A 77 0.53 4.26 3.44
CA TYR A 77 1.17 4.75 2.21
C TYR A 77 0.35 5.84 1.52
N GLN A 78 -0.97 5.67 1.40
CA GLN A 78 -1.83 6.68 0.77
C GLN A 78 -1.75 8.02 1.52
N ARG A 79 -1.76 8.00 2.86
CA ARG A 79 -1.59 9.22 3.67
C ARG A 79 -0.22 9.87 3.49
N TRP A 80 0.83 9.07 3.29
CA TRP A 80 2.17 9.58 3.00
C TRP A 80 2.26 10.25 1.62
N LEU A 81 1.55 9.72 0.61
CA LEU A 81 1.42 10.39 -0.69
C LEU A 81 0.67 11.73 -0.57
N GLU A 82 -0.50 11.72 0.09
CA GLU A 82 -1.29 12.94 0.32
C GLU A 82 -0.48 14.03 1.04
N ALA A 83 0.35 13.65 2.01
CA ALA A 83 1.20 14.61 2.73
C ALA A 83 2.27 15.25 1.84
N GLN A 84 2.80 14.54 0.85
CA GLN A 84 3.80 15.08 -0.08
C GLN A 84 3.17 16.01 -1.11
N GLU A 85 1.97 15.70 -1.61
CA GLU A 85 1.26 16.58 -2.55
C GLU A 85 0.96 17.95 -1.95
N VAL A 86 0.77 18.04 -0.62
CA VAL A 86 0.52 19.29 0.10
C VAL A 86 1.81 20.10 0.30
N GLU A 87 2.99 19.47 0.36
CA GLU A 87 4.27 20.17 0.49
C GLU A 87 4.81 20.72 -0.83
N GLU A 88 4.35 20.20 -1.97
CA GLU A 88 4.82 20.60 -3.31
C GLU A 88 4.06 21.79 -3.94
N GLU A 89 3.10 22.43 -3.27
CA GLU A 89 2.54 23.70 -3.76
C GLU A 89 3.62 24.81 -3.67
N PRO A 90 4.18 25.30 -4.80
CA PRO A 90 5.23 26.31 -4.74
C PRO A 90 4.63 27.63 -4.26
N GLU A 91 5.25 28.23 -3.24
CA GLU A 91 5.16 29.68 -3.00
C GLU A 91 5.41 30.38 -4.34
N GLN A 92 4.37 30.92 -4.97
CA GLN A 92 4.55 31.89 -6.04
C GLN A 92 5.27 33.09 -5.41
N PRO A 93 6.50 33.46 -5.83
CA PRO A 93 7.03 34.75 -5.46
C PRO A 93 6.25 35.79 -6.27
N ASP A 94 5.16 36.28 -5.69
CA ASP A 94 4.42 37.38 -6.27
C ASP A 94 5.36 38.59 -6.41
N GLN A 95 5.29 39.16 -7.60
CA GLN A 95 6.29 40.01 -8.21
C GLN A 95 6.53 41.29 -7.41
N ILE A 96 7.80 41.64 -7.25
CA ILE A 96 8.26 42.95 -6.79
C ILE A 96 7.62 44.01 -7.68
N SER A 97 6.62 44.72 -7.16
CA SER A 97 6.10 45.94 -7.78
C SER A 97 7.12 47.06 -7.58
N GLU A 98 8.05 47.20 -8.52
CA GLU A 98 8.80 48.45 -8.71
C GLU A 98 7.82 49.55 -9.13
N GLN A 99 7.28 50.31 -8.17
CA GLN A 99 6.81 51.66 -8.45
C GLN A 99 8.01 52.59 -8.47
N VAL A 100 8.63 52.68 -9.65
CA VAL A 100 9.58 53.74 -9.97
C VAL A 100 8.82 55.06 -10.06
N VAL A 101 9.26 55.97 -9.20
CA VAL A 101 8.92 57.39 -9.15
C VAL A 101 9.07 58.05 -10.52
N SER A 102 8.06 58.80 -10.95
CA SER A 102 8.21 60.01 -11.77
C SER A 102 6.98 60.90 -11.63
#